data_AF-A0A1F9LU90-F1
#
_entry.id   AF-A0A1F9LU90-F1
#
_cell.length_a   1.000
_cell.length_b   1.000
_cell.length_c   1.000
_cell.angle_alpha   90.00
_cell.angle_beta   90.00
_cell.angle_gamma   90.00
#
_symmetry.space_group_name_H-M   'P 1'
#
loop_
_entity.id
_entity.type
_entity.pdbx_description
1 polymer ?
#
loop_
_entity_poly.entity_id
_entity_poly.type
_entity_poly.pdbx_seq_one_letter_code
_entity_poly.pdbx_strand_id
1 'polypeptide(L)'
;MRRKKIFVFILLAIATLLVCQYIVGWPLKRLALSAAPALVLFWRLFFVILWSVFLFWLLMPYLAAGRNRRLAVGLGLAVVGLLFVALSPYSWRQEIQGYAGRGFQTSTRLAGPTAASVKPAAAALKTTPARQWSHAAKYGHFFVFAFIGLCLALSPTAIDKRLLLLDCMLLAGASEMVQFFIQGRQPLVGDWLIDMAGAVLGVFLSEALGVRSKE
;
A
#
# COMPACT_ATOMS: atom_id res chain seq x y z
N MET A 1 -31.39 -2.56 -4.70
CA MET A 1 -31.37 -2.42 -3.23
C MET A 1 -30.03 -2.75 -2.55
N ARG A 2 -29.25 -3.76 -2.99
CA ARG A 2 -27.93 -4.09 -2.37
C ARG A 2 -26.87 -2.99 -2.47
N ARG A 3 -26.85 -2.19 -3.54
CA ARG A 3 -25.83 -1.12 -3.76
C ARG A 3 -25.92 0.07 -2.79
N LYS A 4 -27.12 0.45 -2.30
CA LYS A 4 -27.26 1.52 -1.29
C LYS A 4 -26.69 1.11 0.07
N LYS A 5 -26.83 -0.17 0.45
CA LYS A 5 -26.23 -0.70 1.68
C LYS A 5 -24.70 -0.72 1.61
N ILE A 6 -24.14 -1.04 0.43
CA ILE A 6 -22.68 -0.99 0.19
C ILE A 6 -22.16 0.45 0.31
N PHE A 7 -22.84 1.43 -0.27
CA PHE A 7 -22.43 2.83 -0.19
C PHE A 7 -22.47 3.38 1.25
N VAL A 8 -23.50 3.03 2.03
CA VAL A 8 -23.59 3.37 3.46
C VAL A 8 -22.46 2.69 4.24
N PHE A 9 -22.13 1.44 3.92
CA PHE A 9 -21.03 0.72 4.54
C PHE A 9 -19.67 1.36 4.24
N ILE A 10 -19.50 1.87 3.02
CA ILE A 10 -18.28 2.58 2.58
C ILE A 10 -18.15 3.93 3.25
N LEU A 11 -19.24 4.70 3.35
CA LEU A 11 -19.25 5.96 4.10
C LEU A 11 -19.00 5.73 5.58
N LEU A 12 -19.56 4.67 6.16
CA LEU A 12 -19.25 4.26 7.53
C LEU A 12 -17.79 3.83 7.66
N ALA A 13 -17.25 3.05 6.73
CA ALA A 13 -15.85 2.65 6.76
C ALA A 13 -14.92 3.87 6.69
N ILE A 14 -15.19 4.84 5.78
CA ILE A 14 -14.44 6.10 5.63
C ILE A 14 -14.62 7.02 6.86
N ALA A 15 -15.81 7.11 7.42
CA ALA A 15 -16.07 7.89 8.63
C ALA A 15 -15.37 7.26 9.85
N THR A 16 -15.47 5.94 10.02
CA THR A 16 -14.74 5.18 11.04
C THR A 16 -13.24 5.32 10.85
N LEU A 17 -12.75 5.32 9.60
CA LEU A 17 -11.37 5.58 9.20
C LEU A 17 -10.86 6.94 9.69
N LEU A 18 -11.61 8.01 9.41
CA LEU A 18 -11.28 9.38 9.82
C LEU A 18 -11.38 9.54 11.34
N VAL A 19 -12.40 8.95 11.97
CA VAL A 19 -12.55 8.91 13.42
C VAL A 19 -11.39 8.13 14.06
N CYS A 20 -11.01 6.98 13.50
CA CYS A 20 -9.87 6.22 13.99
C CYS A 20 -8.55 6.98 13.81
N GLN A 21 -8.37 7.71 12.71
CA GLN A 21 -7.18 8.52 12.46
C GLN A 21 -7.05 9.69 13.45
N TYR A 22 -8.13 10.46 13.65
CA TYR A 22 -8.07 11.73 14.38
C TYR A 22 -8.46 11.61 15.86
N ILE A 23 -9.42 10.73 16.20
CA ILE A 23 -9.96 10.61 17.56
C ILE A 23 -9.27 9.47 18.33
N VAL A 24 -9.00 8.35 17.68
CA VAL A 24 -8.48 7.14 18.36
C VAL A 24 -6.95 7.07 18.26
N GLY A 25 -6.40 7.25 17.07
CA GLY A 25 -5.00 7.03 16.76
C GLY A 25 -4.06 8.01 17.44
N TRP A 26 -4.44 9.28 17.55
CA TRP A 26 -3.58 10.30 18.16
C TRP A 26 -3.45 10.15 19.69
N PRO A 27 -4.55 9.96 20.45
CA PRO A 27 -4.47 9.67 21.87
C PRO A 27 -3.86 8.30 22.16
N LEU A 28 -4.17 7.25 21.38
CA LEU A 28 -3.54 5.94 21.55
C LEU A 28 -2.06 5.95 21.24
N LYS A 29 -1.57 6.76 20.30
CA LYS A 29 -0.12 6.87 20.05
C LYS A 29 0.59 7.54 21.23
N ARG A 30 -0.05 8.52 21.89
CA ARG A 30 0.46 9.11 23.15
C ARG A 30 0.41 8.12 24.31
N LEU A 31 -0.70 7.41 24.47
CA LEU A 31 -0.85 6.39 25.51
C LEU A 31 0.04 5.18 25.26
N ALA A 32 0.27 4.77 24.01
CA ALA A 32 1.15 3.65 23.65
C ALA A 32 2.63 3.95 23.92
N LEU A 33 3.04 5.21 23.90
CA LEU A 33 4.38 5.63 24.31
C LEU A 33 4.57 5.52 25.83
N SER A 34 3.48 5.52 26.62
CA SER A 34 3.49 5.34 28.07
C SER A 34 2.93 3.99 28.55
N ALA A 35 2.34 3.18 27.67
CA ALA A 35 1.69 1.92 28.00
C ALA A 35 2.67 0.74 28.00
N ALA A 36 2.30 -0.30 28.74
CA ALA A 36 3.03 -1.57 28.75
C ALA A 36 3.13 -2.16 27.31
N PRO A 37 4.28 -2.74 26.93
CA PRO A 37 4.49 -3.33 25.60
C PRO A 37 3.40 -4.32 25.17
N ALA A 38 2.83 -5.07 26.11
CA ALA A 38 1.74 -6.01 25.86
C ALA A 38 0.47 -5.35 25.30
N LEU A 39 0.12 -4.15 25.80
CA LEU A 39 -1.06 -3.42 25.33
C LEU A 39 -0.86 -2.91 23.89
N VAL A 40 0.34 -2.46 23.56
CA VAL A 40 0.71 -2.02 22.20
C VAL A 40 0.62 -3.20 21.22
N LEU A 41 1.13 -4.36 21.61
CA LEU A 41 1.04 -5.58 20.81
C LEU A 41 -0.42 -6.01 20.59
N PHE A 42 -1.24 -6.00 21.65
CA PHE A 42 -2.67 -6.32 21.57
C PHE A 42 -3.40 -5.46 20.52
N TRP A 43 -3.26 -4.14 20.61
CA TRP A 43 -3.91 -3.24 19.65
C TRP A 43 -3.42 -3.47 18.22
N ARG A 44 -2.11 -3.67 18.02
CA ARG A 44 -1.57 -3.99 16.69
C ARG A 44 -2.22 -5.23 16.10
N LEU A 45 -2.29 -6.33 16.87
CA LEU A 45 -2.91 -7.57 16.40
C LEU A 45 -4.40 -7.39 16.11
N PHE A 46 -5.13 -6.69 17.00
CA PHE A 46 -6.55 -6.40 16.82
C PHE A 46 -6.82 -5.67 15.48
N PHE A 47 -6.06 -4.62 15.18
CA PHE A 47 -6.24 -3.86 13.94
C PHE A 47 -5.79 -4.63 12.69
N VAL A 48 -4.74 -5.44 12.78
CA VAL A 48 -4.32 -6.32 11.68
C VAL A 48 -5.40 -7.35 11.36
N ILE A 49 -6.06 -7.92 12.37
CA ILE A 49 -7.19 -8.83 12.19
C ILE A 49 -8.35 -8.11 11.51
N LEU A 50 -8.75 -6.93 12.02
CA LEU A 50 -9.83 -6.12 11.44
C LEU A 50 -9.55 -5.80 9.96
N TRP A 51 -8.33 -5.37 9.66
CA TRP A 51 -7.86 -5.07 8.31
C TRP A 51 -7.88 -6.30 7.41
N SER A 52 -7.47 -7.45 7.92
CA SER A 52 -7.46 -8.71 7.17
C SER A 52 -8.88 -9.17 6.83
N VAL A 53 -9.82 -9.03 7.77
CA VAL A 53 -11.25 -9.30 7.54
C VAL A 53 -11.82 -8.34 6.50
N PHE A 54 -11.47 -7.05 6.57
CA PHE A 54 -11.89 -6.08 5.57
C PHE A 54 -11.35 -6.41 4.18
N LEU A 55 -10.06 -6.72 4.05
CA LEU A 55 -9.48 -7.14 2.77
C LEU A 55 -10.11 -8.41 2.23
N PHE A 56 -10.33 -9.41 3.09
CA PHE A 56 -10.99 -10.64 2.69
C PHE A 56 -12.38 -10.33 2.13
N TRP A 57 -13.19 -9.54 2.84
CA TRP A 57 -14.51 -9.11 2.39
C TRP A 57 -14.46 -8.36 1.05
N LEU A 58 -13.52 -7.43 0.89
CA LEU A 58 -13.34 -6.63 -0.31
C LEU A 58 -12.95 -7.49 -1.53
N LEU A 59 -12.05 -8.45 -1.32
CA LEU A 59 -11.48 -9.27 -2.39
C LEU A 59 -12.27 -10.55 -2.68
N MET A 60 -13.14 -11.00 -1.76
CA MET A 60 -13.92 -12.22 -1.89
C MET A 60 -14.74 -12.30 -3.18
N PRO A 61 -15.41 -11.24 -3.68
CA PRO A 61 -16.13 -11.30 -4.95
C PRO A 61 -15.22 -11.66 -6.14
N TYR A 62 -13.99 -11.15 -6.14
CA TYR A 62 -13.00 -11.40 -7.19
C TYR A 62 -12.41 -12.81 -7.09
N LEU A 63 -12.16 -13.29 -5.87
CA LEU A 63 -11.68 -14.64 -5.62
C LEU A 63 -12.75 -15.70 -5.92
N ALA A 64 -14.00 -15.44 -5.56
CA ALA A 64 -15.13 -16.36 -5.74
C ALA A 64 -15.59 -16.48 -7.19
N ALA A 65 -15.38 -15.45 -8.02
CA ALA A 65 -15.74 -15.48 -9.45
C ALA A 65 -14.88 -16.46 -10.27
N GLY A 66 -13.79 -16.98 -9.69
CA GLY A 66 -13.43 -18.41 -9.80
C GLY A 66 -12.96 -18.98 -11.14
N ARG A 67 -12.99 -18.25 -12.27
CA ARG A 67 -12.58 -18.83 -13.56
C ARG A 67 -11.07 -18.81 -13.81
N ASN A 68 -10.29 -17.95 -13.13
CA ASN A 68 -8.86 -17.84 -13.38
C ASN A 68 -8.03 -17.97 -12.09
N ARG A 69 -7.66 -19.21 -11.74
CA ARG A 69 -6.81 -19.52 -10.57
C ARG A 69 -5.50 -18.72 -10.55
N ARG A 70 -4.93 -18.39 -11.71
CA ARG A 70 -3.68 -17.63 -11.80
C ARG A 70 -3.86 -16.20 -11.29
N LEU A 71 -4.98 -15.55 -11.61
CA LEU A 71 -5.29 -14.22 -11.09
C LEU A 71 -5.55 -14.25 -9.59
N ALA A 72 -6.27 -15.25 -9.10
CA ALA A 72 -6.51 -15.43 -7.66
C ALA A 72 -5.19 -15.64 -6.89
N VAL A 73 -4.28 -16.47 -7.42
CA VAL A 73 -2.94 -16.66 -6.84
C VAL A 73 -2.13 -15.37 -6.90
N GLY A 74 -2.12 -14.67 -8.04
CA GLY A 74 -1.43 -13.38 -8.18
C GLY A 74 -1.92 -12.34 -7.17
N LEU A 75 -3.23 -12.20 -7.03
CA LEU A 75 -3.86 -11.31 -6.04
C LEU A 75 -3.52 -11.74 -4.61
N GLY A 76 -3.59 -13.03 -4.30
CA GLY A 76 -3.20 -13.58 -3.00
C GLY A 76 -1.74 -13.29 -2.65
N LEU A 77 -0.82 -13.51 -3.60
CA LEU A 77 0.61 -13.21 -3.43
C LEU A 77 0.85 -11.71 -3.23
N ALA A 78 0.15 -10.84 -3.96
CA ALA A 78 0.27 -9.39 -3.78
C ALA A 78 -0.18 -8.96 -2.37
N VAL A 79 -1.31 -9.50 -1.88
CA VAL A 79 -1.82 -9.22 -0.52
C VAL A 79 -0.88 -9.76 0.55
N VAL A 80 -0.36 -10.98 0.38
CA VAL A 80 0.64 -11.55 1.30
C VAL A 80 1.91 -10.70 1.30
N GLY A 81 2.36 -10.21 0.15
CA GLY A 81 3.48 -9.28 0.03
C GLY A 81 3.24 -7.97 0.80
N LEU A 82 2.05 -7.37 0.65
CA LEU A 82 1.66 -6.17 1.40
C LEU A 82 1.65 -6.42 2.92
N LEU A 83 1.06 -7.54 3.35
CA LEU A 83 1.05 -7.97 4.75
C LEU A 83 2.46 -8.17 5.30
N PHE A 84 3.31 -8.85 4.54
CA PHE A 84 4.69 -9.11 4.93
C PHE A 84 5.46 -7.81 5.16
N VAL A 85 5.32 -6.85 4.24
CA VAL A 85 5.94 -5.52 4.38
C VAL A 85 5.34 -4.76 5.56
N ALA A 86 4.02 -4.79 5.73
CA ALA A 86 3.33 -4.09 6.82
C ALA A 86 3.70 -4.64 8.21
N LEU A 87 3.81 -5.96 8.34
CA LEU A 87 4.09 -6.66 9.60
C LEU A 87 5.59 -6.79 9.88
N SER A 88 6.45 -6.46 8.91
CA SER A 88 7.89 -6.58 9.07
C SER A 88 8.42 -5.78 10.28
N PRO A 89 9.28 -6.38 11.14
CA PRO A 89 9.92 -5.68 12.23
C PRO A 89 10.66 -4.43 11.76
N TYR A 90 10.69 -3.40 12.61
CA TYR A 90 11.36 -2.13 12.27
C TYR A 90 12.86 -2.31 12.00
N SER A 91 13.54 -3.16 12.80
CA SER A 91 14.95 -3.51 12.60
C SER A 91 15.21 -4.10 11.22
N TRP A 92 14.34 -5.00 10.78
CA TRP A 92 14.48 -5.65 9.48
C TRP A 92 14.30 -4.68 8.32
N ARG A 93 13.38 -3.72 8.45
CA ARG A 93 13.23 -2.63 7.49
C ARG A 93 14.44 -1.71 7.44
N GLN A 94 15.04 -1.38 8.59
CA GLN A 94 16.29 -0.62 8.63
C GLN A 94 17.44 -1.38 7.98
N GLU A 95 17.50 -2.70 8.18
CA GLU A 95 18.53 -3.55 7.59
C GLU A 95 18.40 -3.60 6.06
N ILE A 96 17.20 -3.82 5.54
CA ILE A 96 16.89 -3.80 4.10
C ILE A 96 17.21 -2.43 3.50
N GLN A 97 16.84 -1.35 4.20
CA GLN A 97 17.21 0.03 3.82
C GLN A 97 18.73 0.22 3.77
N GLY A 98 19.45 -0.36 4.73
CA GLY A 98 20.91 -0.34 4.78
C GLY A 98 21.55 -1.12 3.64
N TYR A 99 21.05 -2.30 3.28
CA TYR A 99 21.55 -3.07 2.13
C TYR A 99 21.32 -2.34 0.82
N ALA A 100 20.13 -1.80 0.61
CA ALA A 100 19.81 -1.09 -0.62
C ALA A 100 20.55 0.24 -0.75
N GLY A 101 20.73 0.97 0.35
CA GLY A 101 21.53 2.19 0.38
C GLY A 101 23.00 1.93 0.03
N ARG A 102 23.56 0.79 0.47
CA ARG A 102 24.92 0.38 0.11
C ARG A 102 25.07 0.05 -1.37
N GLY A 103 24.11 -0.66 -1.97
CA GLY A 103 24.12 -0.96 -3.41
C GLY A 103 24.16 0.29 -4.30
N PHE A 104 23.45 1.35 -3.91
CA PHE A 104 23.43 2.63 -4.65
C PHE A 104 24.77 3.39 -4.58
N GLN A 105 25.47 3.32 -3.45
CA GLN A 105 26.78 3.99 -3.28
C GLN A 105 27.88 3.33 -4.10
N THR A 106 27.84 2.00 -4.29
CA THR A 106 28.82 1.29 -5.10
C THR A 106 28.73 1.69 -6.58
N SER A 107 27.51 1.88 -7.10
CA SER A 107 27.28 2.30 -8.50
C SER A 107 27.77 3.73 -8.79
N THR A 108 27.67 4.63 -7.81
CA THR A 108 28.15 6.02 -7.96
C THR A 108 29.67 6.14 -7.87
N ARG A 109 30.35 5.19 -7.22
CA ARG A 109 31.81 5.15 -7.14
C ARG A 109 32.47 4.59 -8.41
N LEU A 110 31.74 3.78 -9.17
CA LEU A 110 32.17 3.22 -10.46
C LEU A 110 32.00 4.21 -11.62
N ALA A 111 31.12 5.21 -11.47
CA ALA A 111 31.15 6.41 -12.30
C ALA A 111 32.38 7.23 -11.86
N GLY A 112 33.51 7.02 -12.54
CA GLY A 112 34.80 7.58 -12.17
C GLY A 112 34.78 9.11 -11.93
N PRO A 113 35.79 9.65 -11.23
CA PRO A 113 35.87 11.06 -10.91
C PRO A 113 36.06 11.88 -12.19
N THR A 114 34.97 12.31 -12.82
CA THR A 114 35.02 13.42 -13.76
C THR A 114 35.34 14.67 -12.95
N ALA A 115 36.60 15.09 -13.05
CA ALA A 115 37.12 16.30 -12.46
C ALA A 115 36.25 17.51 -12.81
N ALA A 116 36.22 18.46 -11.88
CA ALA A 116 35.67 19.81 -12.00
C ALA A 116 34.14 19.96 -11.89
N SER A 117 33.66 20.11 -10.65
CA SER A 117 32.58 21.06 -10.34
C SER A 117 32.49 21.27 -8.83
N VAL A 118 33.24 22.26 -8.34
CA VAL A 118 33.11 22.80 -6.98
C VAL A 118 31.78 23.57 -6.92
N LYS A 119 30.70 22.87 -6.58
CA LYS A 119 29.44 23.48 -6.11
C LYS A 119 29.02 22.75 -4.82
N PRO A 120 29.49 23.21 -3.64
CA PRO A 120 29.58 22.35 -2.48
C PRO A 120 28.29 22.31 -1.64
N ALA A 121 28.08 21.17 -1.00
CA ALA A 121 27.16 20.88 0.10
C ALA A 121 25.63 20.88 -0.17
N ALA A 122 25.05 21.91 -0.78
CA ALA A 122 23.58 22.02 -0.84
C ALA A 122 22.91 21.03 -1.84
N ALA A 123 23.62 20.64 -2.91
CA ALA A 123 23.15 19.62 -3.85
C ALA A 123 23.42 18.19 -3.34
N ALA A 124 24.53 17.99 -2.63
CA ALA A 124 24.90 16.69 -2.05
C ALA A 124 23.94 16.26 -0.92
N LEU A 125 23.34 17.21 -0.19
CA LEU A 125 22.28 16.93 0.79
C LEU A 125 20.96 16.46 0.16
N LYS A 126 20.72 16.72 -1.13
CA LYS A 126 19.43 16.39 -1.77
C LYS A 126 19.29 14.92 -2.16
N THR A 127 20.38 14.16 -2.21
CA THR A 127 20.40 12.75 -2.65
C THR A 127 20.96 11.83 -1.57
N THR A 128 20.52 11.98 -0.32
CA THR A 128 20.85 10.98 0.70
C THR A 128 20.25 9.62 0.30
N PRO A 129 20.95 8.50 0.54
CA PRO A 129 20.45 7.16 0.22
C PRO A 129 19.06 6.87 0.81
N ALA A 130 18.76 7.45 1.97
CA ALA A 130 17.44 7.39 2.60
C ALA A 130 16.33 7.99 1.74
N ARG A 131 16.60 9.09 1.01
CA ARG A 131 15.63 9.72 0.10
C ARG A 131 15.45 8.90 -1.18
N GLN A 132 16.52 8.33 -1.73
CA GLN A 132 16.40 7.45 -2.90
C GLN A 132 15.58 6.18 -2.58
N TRP A 133 15.81 5.59 -1.40
CA TRP A 133 14.99 4.47 -0.94
C TRP A 133 13.52 4.84 -0.75
N SER A 134 13.23 6.04 -0.23
CA SER A 134 11.84 6.47 -0.08
C SER A 134 11.13 6.61 -1.44
N HIS A 135 11.85 7.03 -2.49
CA HIS A 135 11.32 7.01 -3.85
C HIS A 135 11.13 5.60 -4.40
N ALA A 136 12.13 4.71 -4.27
CA ALA A 136 12.04 3.32 -4.72
C ALA A 136 10.87 2.58 -4.05
N ALA A 137 10.66 2.78 -2.75
CA ALA A 137 9.55 2.21 -2.01
C ALA A 137 8.20 2.72 -2.55
N LYS A 138 8.07 4.03 -2.82
CA LYS A 138 6.86 4.61 -3.43
C LYS A 138 6.57 4.02 -4.81
N TYR A 139 7.59 3.84 -5.65
CA TYR A 139 7.41 3.19 -6.95
C TYR A 139 7.03 1.71 -6.82
N GLY A 140 7.63 0.98 -5.89
CA GLY A 140 7.27 -0.40 -5.61
C GLY A 140 5.80 -0.55 -5.24
N HIS A 141 5.33 0.31 -4.33
CA HIS A 141 3.92 0.41 -3.96
C HIS A 141 3.01 0.72 -5.16
N PHE A 142 3.34 1.74 -5.94
CA PHE A 142 2.63 2.06 -7.19
C PHE A 142 2.49 0.84 -8.11
N PHE A 143 3.57 0.11 -8.36
CA PHE A 143 3.55 -1.06 -9.25
C PHE A 143 2.78 -2.25 -8.66
N VAL A 144 2.88 -2.49 -7.34
CA VAL A 144 2.08 -3.52 -6.66
C VAL A 144 0.60 -3.20 -6.80
N PHE A 145 0.20 -1.95 -6.57
CA PHE A 145 -1.18 -1.54 -6.73
C PHE A 145 -1.65 -1.59 -8.18
N ALA A 146 -0.80 -1.23 -9.16
CA ALA A 146 -1.09 -1.43 -10.57
C ALA A 146 -1.32 -2.90 -10.92
N PHE A 147 -0.50 -3.80 -10.38
CA PHE A 147 -0.71 -5.22 -10.54
C PHE A 147 -2.04 -5.69 -9.92
N ILE A 148 -2.37 -5.23 -8.71
CA ILE A 148 -3.65 -5.58 -8.07
C ILE A 148 -4.83 -5.05 -8.89
N GLY A 149 -4.82 -3.78 -9.29
CA GLY A 149 -5.87 -3.19 -10.13
C GLY A 149 -6.07 -3.94 -11.44
N LEU A 150 -4.97 -4.38 -12.07
CA LEU A 150 -5.01 -5.24 -13.25
C LEU A 150 -5.67 -6.60 -12.93
N CYS A 151 -5.27 -7.28 -11.84
CA CYS A 151 -5.88 -8.54 -11.44
C CYS A 151 -7.38 -8.41 -11.15
N LEU A 152 -7.80 -7.33 -10.49
CA LEU A 152 -9.21 -7.05 -10.21
C LEU A 152 -9.99 -6.77 -11.51
N ALA A 153 -9.41 -6.03 -12.44
CA ALA A 153 -10.05 -5.69 -13.71
C ALA A 153 -10.18 -6.88 -14.67
N LEU A 154 -9.23 -7.83 -14.61
CA LEU A 154 -9.22 -9.09 -15.35
C LEU A 154 -10.07 -10.19 -14.70
N SER A 155 -10.55 -9.95 -13.48
CA SER A 155 -11.47 -10.87 -12.82
C SER A 155 -12.78 -10.97 -13.62
N PRO A 156 -13.32 -12.18 -13.84
CA PRO A 156 -14.56 -12.42 -14.59
C PRO A 156 -15.83 -11.95 -13.84
N THR A 157 -15.67 -11.14 -12.80
CA THR A 157 -16.76 -10.51 -12.07
C THR A 157 -17.48 -9.50 -12.96
N ALA A 158 -18.80 -9.63 -13.10
CA ALA A 158 -19.67 -8.61 -13.71
C ALA A 158 -19.84 -7.38 -12.79
N ILE A 159 -18.72 -6.81 -12.33
CA ILE A 159 -18.67 -5.64 -11.48
C ILE A 159 -18.60 -4.40 -12.37
N ASP A 160 -19.49 -3.45 -12.05
CA ASP A 160 -19.53 -2.12 -12.63
C ASP A 160 -18.15 -1.43 -12.49
N LYS A 161 -17.65 -0.78 -13.55
CA LYS A 161 -16.36 -0.09 -13.53
C LYS A 161 -16.24 0.91 -12.38
N ARG A 162 -17.35 1.57 -11.99
CA ARG A 162 -17.38 2.50 -10.85
C ARG A 162 -17.11 1.79 -9.52
N LEU A 163 -17.63 0.57 -9.36
CA LEU A 163 -17.41 -0.23 -8.15
C LEU A 163 -15.98 -0.78 -8.12
N LEU A 164 -15.44 -1.20 -9.26
CA LEU A 164 -14.03 -1.60 -9.35
C LEU A 164 -13.07 -0.46 -8.95
N LEU A 165 -13.31 0.75 -9.44
CA LEU A 165 -12.52 1.93 -9.06
C LEU A 165 -12.68 2.27 -7.57
N LEU A 166 -13.89 2.09 -7.03
CA LEU A 166 -14.16 2.28 -5.61
C LEU A 166 -13.40 1.24 -4.76
N ASP A 167 -13.38 -0.02 -5.17
CA ASP A 167 -12.62 -1.08 -4.50
C ASP A 167 -11.11 -0.79 -4.54
N CYS A 168 -10.59 -0.27 -5.66
CA CYS A 168 -9.21 0.18 -5.76
C CYS A 168 -8.90 1.33 -4.78
N MET A 169 -9.80 2.31 -4.69
CA MET A 169 -9.67 3.45 -3.76
C MET A 169 -9.71 2.98 -2.29
N LEU A 170 -10.61 2.05 -1.97
CA LEU A 170 -10.75 1.44 -0.65
C LEU A 170 -9.51 0.63 -0.28
N LEU A 171 -8.95 -0.12 -1.22
CA LEU A 171 -7.75 -0.91 -1.01
C LEU A 171 -6.53 0.00 -0.73
N ALA A 172 -6.37 1.08 -1.49
CA ALA A 172 -5.33 2.08 -1.25
C ALA A 172 -5.54 2.80 0.10
N GLY A 173 -6.79 3.07 0.48
CA GLY A 173 -7.09 3.60 1.80
C GLY A 173 -6.70 2.63 2.92
N ALA A 174 -7.01 1.34 2.73
CA ALA A 174 -6.68 0.30 3.69
C ALA A 174 -5.16 0.08 3.83
N SER A 175 -4.36 0.21 2.77
CA SER A 175 -2.89 0.14 2.92
C SER A 175 -2.32 1.29 3.75
N GLU A 176 -2.91 2.49 3.70
CA GLU A 176 -2.51 3.58 4.59
C GLU A 176 -2.98 3.35 6.03
N MET A 177 -4.15 2.74 6.25
CA MET A 177 -4.62 2.42 7.60
C MET A 177 -3.64 1.58 8.38
N VAL A 178 -3.08 0.55 7.74
CA VAL A 178 -2.19 -0.38 8.44
C VAL A 178 -0.93 0.36 8.92
N GLN A 179 -0.53 1.44 8.24
CA GLN A 179 0.63 2.25 8.61
C GLN A 179 0.49 2.98 9.94
N PHE A 180 -0.73 3.26 10.43
CA PHE A 180 -0.92 3.84 11.77
C PHE A 180 -0.33 2.96 12.88
N PHE A 181 -0.35 1.65 12.67
CA PHE A 181 0.08 0.67 13.66
C PHE A 181 1.56 0.30 13.51
N ILE A 182 2.18 0.80 12.44
CA ILE A 182 3.58 0.57 12.12
C ILE A 182 4.44 1.65 12.79
N GLN A 183 5.37 1.22 13.64
CA GLN A 183 6.31 2.13 14.29
C GLN A 183 7.14 2.92 13.28
N GLY A 184 7.27 4.22 13.51
CA GLY A 184 8.04 5.12 12.66
C GLY A 184 7.41 5.45 11.31
N ARG A 185 6.18 4.98 11.04
CA ARG A 185 5.40 5.39 9.88
C ARG A 185 4.29 6.37 10.28
N GLN A 186 3.97 7.23 9.33
CA GLN A 186 2.84 8.16 9.36
C GLN A 186 2.15 7.96 8.03
N PRO A 187 0.84 7.68 8.01
CA PRO A 187 0.12 7.63 6.76
C PRO A 187 0.09 9.02 6.14
N LEU A 188 0.28 9.07 4.84
CA LEU A 188 0.37 10.31 4.08
C LEU A 188 -0.67 10.26 2.96
N VAL A 189 -1.41 11.35 2.80
CA VAL A 189 -2.33 11.51 1.67
C VAL A 189 -1.60 11.29 0.33
N GLY A 190 -0.34 11.70 0.25
CA GLY A 190 0.48 11.45 -0.93
C GLY A 190 0.73 9.95 -1.21
N ASP A 191 0.90 9.12 -0.18
CA ASP A 191 1.12 7.68 -0.36
C ASP A 191 -0.20 6.98 -0.76
N TRP A 192 -1.33 7.37 -0.16
CA TRP A 192 -2.67 6.97 -0.61
C TRP A 192 -2.91 7.26 -2.10
N LEU A 193 -2.57 8.48 -2.55
CA LEU A 193 -2.75 8.89 -3.94
C LEU A 193 -1.87 8.09 -4.91
N ILE A 194 -0.64 7.73 -4.50
CA ILE A 194 0.26 6.91 -5.30
C ILE A 194 -0.30 5.49 -5.44
N ASP A 195 -0.73 4.87 -4.34
CA ASP A 195 -1.35 3.53 -4.35
C ASP A 195 -2.62 3.53 -5.22
N MET A 196 -3.48 4.54 -5.08
CA MET A 196 -4.68 4.70 -5.90
C MET A 196 -4.34 4.89 -7.39
N ALA A 197 -3.37 5.74 -7.72
CA ALA A 197 -2.94 5.97 -9.09
C ALA A 197 -2.40 4.69 -9.74
N GLY A 198 -1.63 3.90 -8.98
CA GLY A 198 -1.18 2.58 -9.40
C GLY A 198 -2.36 1.69 -9.75
N ALA A 199 -3.30 1.50 -8.83
CA ALA A 199 -4.47 0.64 -9.04
C ALA A 199 -5.31 1.07 -10.25
N VAL A 200 -5.54 2.38 -10.42
CA VAL A 200 -6.25 2.94 -11.56
C VAL A 200 -5.51 2.65 -12.87
N LEU A 201 -4.18 2.79 -12.91
CA LEU A 201 -3.37 2.43 -14.08
C LEU A 201 -3.55 0.94 -14.42
N GLY A 202 -3.53 0.06 -13.43
CA GLY A 202 -3.79 -1.38 -13.61
C GLY A 202 -5.12 -1.67 -14.30
N VAL A 203 -6.18 -0.98 -13.88
CA VAL A 203 -7.50 -1.08 -14.51
C VAL A 203 -7.45 -0.64 -15.96
N PHE A 204 -6.83 0.51 -16.27
CA PHE A 204 -6.70 1.00 -17.64
C PHE A 204 -5.86 0.10 -18.53
N LEU A 205 -4.77 -0.49 -18.00
CA LEU A 205 -3.96 -1.46 -18.74
C LEU A 205 -4.79 -2.68 -19.16
N SER A 206 -5.72 -3.14 -18.34
CA SER A 206 -6.61 -4.25 -18.71
C SER A 206 -7.46 -3.94 -19.96
N GLU A 207 -7.87 -2.67 -20.12
CA GLU A 207 -8.66 -2.20 -21.26
C GLU A 207 -7.77 -2.06 -22.50
N ALA A 208 -6.58 -1.48 -22.34
CA ALA A 208 -5.61 -1.31 -23.43
C ALA A 208 -5.14 -2.64 -24.02
N LEU A 209 -5.02 -3.68 -23.20
CA LEU A 209 -4.64 -5.03 -23.64
C LEU A 209 -5.78 -5.76 -24.37
N GLY A 210 -6.99 -5.18 -24.46
CA GLY A 210 -8.12 -5.80 -25.16
C GLY A 210 -8.62 -7.10 -24.52
N VAL A 211 -8.23 -7.37 -23.26
CA VAL A 211 -8.51 -8.65 -22.58
C VAL A 211 -9.98 -8.74 -22.13
N ARG A 212 -10.70 -7.62 -22.07
CA ARG A 212 -12.17 -7.65 -21.99
C ARG A 212 -12.73 -8.07 -23.35
N SER A 213 -12.98 -9.37 -23.50
CA SER A 213 -13.87 -9.86 -24.55
C SER A 213 -15.17 -9.07 -24.48
N LYS A 214 -15.59 -8.51 -25.62
CA LYS A 214 -16.90 -7.88 -25.80
C LYS A 214 -17.97 -8.83 -25.23
N GLU A 215 -18.57 -8.47 -24.11
CA GLU A 215 -19.92 -8.96 -23.76
C GLU A 215 -20.94 -8.20 -24.60
#